data_AF-A0A840WJ49-F1
#
_entry.id   AF-A0A840WJ49-F1
#
_cell.length_a   1.000
_cell.length_b   1.000
_cell.length_c   1.000
_cell.angle_alpha   90.00
_cell.angle_beta   90.00
_cell.angle_gamma   90.00
#
_symmetry.space_group_name_H-M   'P 1'
#
loop_
_entity.id
_entity.type
_entity.pdbx_description
1 polymer ?
#
loop_
_entity_poly.entity_id
_entity_poly.type
_entity_poly.pdbx_seq_one_letter_code
_entity_poly.pdbx_strand_id
1 'polypeptide(L)'
;MRRIFPYTLVLPILLAVACGTTEEVVLDPPNADGGATETESATQDPADEDSPEGEGVEDPPETAGPGHEYDFGEGAAFPYPVGAYEHEYQDGVEEDVVYTVDDVALGAPGQVEFTLTVEVPDLGRVFGTAFLEARCSHGEHTVSATAGEPFGELEAGTHTRDMVCDLPESPDSVLVSVANGLDEAHFRGPVE
;
A
#
# COMPACT_ATOMS: atom_id res chain seq x y z
N MET A 1 -29.78 -1.82 -46.09
CA MET A 1 -30.11 -3.21 -45.69
C MET A 1 -28.84 -3.76 -45.04
N ARG A 2 -28.71 -4.23 -43.80
CA ARG A 2 -29.61 -4.82 -42.80
C ARG A 2 -29.17 -4.34 -41.40
N ARG A 3 -30.13 -4.15 -40.49
CA ARG A 3 -29.96 -4.13 -39.03
C ARG A 3 -29.79 -5.57 -38.53
N ILE A 4 -29.10 -5.78 -37.39
CA ILE A 4 -29.44 -6.71 -36.29
C ILE A 4 -28.60 -6.28 -35.06
N PHE A 5 -29.29 -5.80 -34.01
CA PHE A 5 -28.86 -5.77 -32.60
C PHE A 5 -29.32 -7.10 -31.92
N PRO A 6 -29.19 -7.28 -30.60
CA PRO A 6 -28.02 -7.58 -29.77
C PRO A 6 -28.12 -9.01 -29.19
N TYR A 7 -27.00 -9.64 -28.79
CA TYR A 7 -27.06 -10.91 -28.07
C TYR A 7 -27.18 -10.70 -26.56
N THR A 8 -28.21 -11.33 -26.02
CA THR A 8 -28.74 -11.35 -24.67
C THR A 8 -27.80 -11.92 -23.62
N LEU A 9 -27.62 -11.14 -22.55
CA LEU A 9 -27.28 -11.56 -21.19
C LEU A 9 -28.29 -12.58 -20.66
N VAL A 10 -27.82 -13.77 -20.28
CA VAL A 10 -28.49 -14.66 -19.32
C VAL A 10 -27.41 -15.41 -18.54
N LEU A 11 -27.11 -14.97 -17.32
CA LEU A 11 -26.30 -15.73 -16.36
C LEU A 11 -27.23 -16.16 -15.21
N PRO A 12 -27.43 -17.47 -14.96
CA PRO A 12 -28.24 -17.94 -13.85
C PRO A 12 -27.47 -17.88 -12.54
N ILE A 13 -28.05 -17.15 -11.57
CA ILE A 13 -27.69 -17.14 -10.15
C ILE A 13 -28.05 -18.51 -9.57
N LEU A 14 -27.07 -19.25 -9.08
CA LEU A 14 -27.28 -20.44 -8.24
C LEU A 14 -26.80 -20.14 -6.82
N LEU A 15 -27.77 -19.79 -5.98
CA LEU A 15 -27.68 -19.81 -4.52
C LEU A 15 -27.72 -21.26 -4.04
N ALA A 16 -26.68 -21.71 -3.35
CA ALA A 16 -26.71 -22.92 -2.53
C ALA A 16 -26.39 -22.55 -1.08
N VAL A 17 -27.42 -22.67 -0.26
CA VAL A 17 -27.43 -22.59 1.21
C VAL A 17 -27.06 -23.96 1.77
N ALA A 18 -26.08 -24.01 2.67
CA ALA A 18 -25.89 -25.06 3.70
C ALA A 18 -24.94 -24.44 4.74
N CYS A 19 -25.32 -24.06 5.97
CA CYS A 19 -26.09 -24.72 7.02
C CYS A 19 -25.41 -25.99 7.56
N GLY A 20 -24.73 -25.86 8.71
CA GLY A 20 -24.20 -26.96 9.53
C GLY A 20 -23.10 -26.44 10.47
N THR A 21 -23.48 -25.87 11.61
CA THR A 21 -23.47 -26.51 12.96
C THR A 21 -22.09 -26.60 13.60
N THR A 22 -21.91 -25.70 14.56
CA THR A 22 -20.99 -25.62 15.68
C THR A 22 -20.69 -26.99 16.31
N GLU A 23 -19.41 -27.35 16.40
CA GLU A 23 -18.92 -28.24 17.45
C GLU A 23 -17.99 -27.44 18.36
N GLU A 24 -18.49 -27.12 19.55
CA GLU A 24 -17.70 -26.65 20.67
C GLU A 24 -16.85 -27.81 21.20
N VAL A 25 -15.54 -27.76 21.06
CA VAL A 25 -14.64 -28.65 21.79
C VAL A 25 -14.31 -27.99 23.12
N VAL A 26 -14.99 -28.47 24.15
CA VAL A 26 -14.73 -28.23 25.56
C VAL A 26 -13.32 -28.74 25.91
N LEU A 27 -12.41 -27.83 26.24
CA LEU A 27 -11.17 -28.15 26.94
C LEU A 27 -11.37 -27.79 28.42
N ASP A 28 -11.70 -28.80 29.24
CA ASP A 28 -11.64 -28.67 30.70
C ASP A 28 -10.17 -28.92 31.14
N PRO A 29 -9.59 -28.06 32.00
CA PRO A 29 -8.20 -28.14 32.41
C PRO A 29 -8.02 -29.09 33.61
N PRO A 30 -6.81 -29.63 33.83
CA PRO A 30 -6.47 -30.05 35.18
C PRO A 30 -5.12 -29.53 35.67
N ASN A 31 -5.19 -29.01 36.89
CA ASN A 31 -4.18 -28.96 37.96
C ASN A 31 -3.04 -27.94 37.78
N ALA A 32 -3.00 -26.86 38.55
CA ALA A 32 -2.77 -26.76 39.99
C ALA A 32 -1.30 -26.95 40.41
N ASP A 33 -0.85 -25.92 41.13
CA ASP A 33 0.18 -25.89 42.16
C ASP A 33 1.64 -25.68 41.76
N GLY A 34 2.29 -24.75 42.47
CA GLY A 34 3.70 -24.42 42.32
C GLY A 34 4.02 -22.95 42.53
N GLY A 35 3.71 -22.41 43.71
CA GLY A 35 4.23 -21.10 44.11
C GLY A 35 5.74 -21.12 44.36
N ALA A 36 6.39 -20.00 44.06
CA ALA A 36 7.49 -19.44 44.84
C ALA A 36 7.73 -17.99 44.42
N THR A 37 7.37 -17.07 45.32
CA THR A 37 7.81 -15.68 45.32
C THR A 37 9.24 -15.65 45.83
N GLU A 38 10.19 -15.14 45.05
CA GLU A 38 11.41 -14.55 45.58
C GLU A 38 11.57 -13.15 45.01
N THR A 39 11.23 -12.19 45.86
CA THR A 39 11.65 -10.80 45.77
C THR A 39 13.05 -10.73 46.37
N GLU A 40 14.05 -10.35 45.57
CA GLU A 40 15.25 -9.74 46.12
C GLU A 40 15.62 -8.50 45.28
N SER A 41 15.67 -7.37 45.99
CA SER A 41 16.06 -6.06 45.47
C SER A 41 17.58 -5.96 45.33
N ALA A 42 18.03 -5.32 44.26
CA ALA A 42 19.26 -4.52 44.30
C ALA A 42 19.13 -3.31 43.36
N THR A 43 19.06 -2.12 43.97
CA THR A 43 19.20 -0.81 43.34
C THR A 43 20.65 -0.36 43.46
N GLN A 44 21.24 0.13 42.36
CA GLN A 44 22.14 1.30 42.21
C GLN A 44 22.71 1.29 40.77
N ASP A 45 22.24 2.11 39.82
CA ASP A 45 22.59 3.52 39.49
C ASP A 45 24.06 3.72 39.01
N PRO A 46 24.36 4.69 38.14
CA PRO A 46 24.42 4.59 36.68
C PRO A 46 25.86 4.82 36.16
N ALA A 47 26.11 4.55 34.88
CA ALA A 47 27.31 5.06 34.21
C ALA A 47 26.95 5.57 32.82
N ASP A 48 27.36 6.81 32.63
CA ASP A 48 27.15 7.77 31.57
C ASP A 48 27.40 7.30 30.13
N GLU A 49 26.65 7.96 29.24
CA GLU A 49 27.05 8.51 27.95
C GLU A 49 27.77 7.59 26.95
N ASP A 50 27.01 7.13 25.96
CA ASP A 50 27.25 7.54 24.57
C ASP A 50 25.93 7.31 23.81
N SER A 51 25.10 8.34 23.71
CA SER A 51 24.00 8.35 22.74
C SER A 51 24.61 8.55 21.37
N PRO A 52 24.62 7.54 20.47
CA PRO A 52 24.84 7.85 19.07
C PRO A 52 23.73 8.80 18.64
N GLU A 53 24.18 9.86 17.99
CA GLU A 53 23.43 10.94 17.38
C GLU A 53 22.11 10.42 16.82
N GLY A 54 21.01 11.06 17.23
CA GLY A 54 19.68 10.74 16.75
C GLY A 54 19.69 10.72 15.23
N GLU A 55 19.50 9.53 14.68
CA GLU A 55 19.02 9.34 13.32
C GLU A 55 17.82 10.28 13.16
N GLY A 56 17.86 11.10 12.11
CA GLY A 56 16.80 12.05 11.82
C GLY A 56 15.46 11.34 11.95
N VAL A 57 14.61 11.83 12.83
CA VAL A 57 13.22 11.40 12.84
C VAL A 57 12.69 11.89 11.50
N GLU A 58 12.67 11.00 10.51
CA GLU A 58 11.91 11.19 9.30
C GLU A 58 10.48 11.43 9.78
N ASP A 59 9.96 12.64 9.51
CA ASP A 59 8.59 12.96 9.86
C ASP A 59 7.69 11.87 9.24
N PRO A 60 6.71 11.35 9.99
CA PRO A 60 5.83 10.33 9.46
C PRO A 60 5.17 10.87 8.18
N PRO A 61 5.01 10.04 7.14
CA PRO A 61 4.46 10.47 5.87
C PRO A 61 3.09 11.13 6.08
N GLU A 62 2.85 12.24 5.39
CA GLU A 62 1.60 12.98 5.54
C GLU A 62 0.43 12.14 4.99
N THR A 63 -0.62 11.98 5.79
CA THR A 63 -1.84 11.29 5.38
C THR A 63 -2.44 11.97 4.15
N ALA A 64 -2.64 11.18 3.09
CA ALA A 64 -3.12 11.68 1.81
C ALA A 64 -4.55 12.21 1.89
N GLY A 65 -4.69 13.48 1.47
CA GLY A 65 -5.97 14.17 1.33
C GLY A 65 -6.31 14.43 -0.14
N PRO A 66 -7.60 14.61 -0.47
CA PRO A 66 -8.02 14.89 -1.84
C PRO A 66 -7.41 16.20 -2.35
N GLY A 67 -6.66 16.13 -3.45
CA GLY A 67 -6.01 17.26 -4.09
C GLY A 67 -4.65 17.64 -3.49
N HIS A 68 -4.07 16.80 -2.62
CA HIS A 68 -2.68 16.94 -2.22
C HIS A 68 -1.75 16.57 -3.40
N GLU A 69 -0.68 17.33 -3.57
CA GLU A 69 0.38 17.05 -4.54
C GLU A 69 1.68 16.93 -3.75
N TYR A 70 2.43 15.86 -4.01
CA TYR A 70 3.67 15.47 -3.36
C TYR A 70 4.86 15.74 -4.28
N ASP A 71 6.04 15.97 -3.73
CA ASP A 71 7.28 15.98 -4.52
C ASP A 71 7.73 14.53 -4.86
N PHE A 72 8.60 14.35 -5.86
CA PHE A 72 9.23 13.04 -6.08
C PHE A 72 10.14 12.66 -4.91
N GLY A 73 10.07 11.40 -4.49
CA GLY A 73 10.70 10.87 -3.27
C GLY A 73 9.96 11.14 -1.97
N GLU A 74 8.84 11.86 -2.00
CA GLU A 74 7.94 12.02 -0.87
C GLU A 74 6.91 10.88 -0.83
N GLY A 75 6.61 10.36 0.36
CA GLY A 75 5.65 9.28 0.56
C GLY A 75 4.22 9.77 0.78
N ALA A 76 3.26 9.23 0.02
CA ALA A 76 1.83 9.46 0.22
C ALA A 76 1.21 8.31 1.02
N ALA A 77 0.79 8.57 2.26
CA ALA A 77 0.27 7.58 3.19
C ALA A 77 -1.27 7.45 3.14
N PHE A 78 -1.78 6.22 3.06
CA PHE A 78 -3.20 5.92 3.08
C PHE A 78 -3.52 4.89 4.18
N PRO A 79 -4.50 5.16 5.07
CA PRO A 79 -4.79 4.29 6.20
C PRO A 79 -5.55 3.04 5.76
N TYR A 80 -5.12 1.88 6.26
CA TYR A 80 -5.77 0.59 6.06
C TYR A 80 -6.06 -0.12 7.38
N PRO A 81 -7.24 -0.76 7.55
CA PRO A 81 -7.55 -1.50 8.77
C PRO A 81 -6.62 -2.70 8.93
N VAL A 82 -6.28 -3.05 10.18
CA VAL A 82 -5.45 -4.23 10.48
C VAL A 82 -6.32 -5.44 10.81
N GLY A 83 -6.08 -6.58 10.14
CA GLY A 83 -6.77 -7.86 10.32
C GLY A 83 -6.92 -8.65 9.02
N ALA A 84 -7.04 -9.98 9.08
CA ALA A 84 -7.09 -10.79 7.86
C ALA A 84 -8.44 -10.65 7.11
N TYR A 85 -9.53 -10.52 7.87
CA TYR A 85 -10.90 -10.37 7.36
C TYR A 85 -11.64 -9.23 8.07
N GLU A 86 -12.72 -8.71 7.48
CA GLU A 86 -13.49 -7.58 8.04
C GLU A 86 -13.99 -7.80 9.47
N HIS A 87 -14.37 -9.03 9.82
CA HIS A 87 -14.84 -9.36 11.18
C HIS A 87 -13.70 -9.51 12.20
N GLU A 88 -12.44 -9.47 11.74
CA GLU A 88 -11.22 -9.51 12.54
C GLU A 88 -10.53 -8.14 12.58
N TYR A 89 -11.07 -7.13 11.89
CA TYR A 89 -10.52 -5.78 11.94
C TYR A 89 -10.50 -5.25 13.36
N GLN A 90 -9.35 -4.73 13.75
CA GLN A 90 -9.15 -4.14 15.06
C GLN A 90 -9.80 -2.74 15.08
N ASP A 91 -10.78 -2.55 15.97
CA ASP A 91 -11.53 -1.30 16.09
C ASP A 91 -10.59 -0.10 16.30
N GLY A 92 -10.59 0.81 15.32
CA GLY A 92 -9.80 2.05 15.38
C GLY A 92 -8.30 1.86 15.21
N VAL A 93 -7.83 0.72 14.72
CA VAL A 93 -6.43 0.47 14.39
C VAL A 93 -6.27 0.40 12.88
N GLU A 94 -5.59 1.41 12.35
CA GLU A 94 -5.23 1.54 10.95
C GLU A 94 -3.73 1.75 10.84
N GLU A 95 -3.13 1.18 9.80
CA GLU A 95 -1.71 1.34 9.47
C GLU A 95 -1.63 1.85 8.04
N ASP A 96 -0.65 2.70 7.77
CA ASP A 96 -0.55 3.40 6.50
C ASP A 96 0.19 2.56 5.45
N VAL A 97 -0.45 2.37 4.29
CA VAL A 97 0.24 1.96 3.06
C VAL A 97 0.79 3.21 2.39
N VAL A 98 2.08 3.22 2.08
CA VAL A 98 2.77 4.39 1.52
C VAL A 98 3.11 4.15 0.05
N TYR A 99 2.78 5.12 -0.80
CA TYR A 99 3.20 5.17 -2.19
C TYR A 99 4.27 6.24 -2.38
N THR A 100 5.36 5.90 -3.06
CA THR A 100 6.44 6.84 -3.39
C THR A 100 6.77 6.71 -4.87
N VAL A 101 6.99 7.85 -5.53
CA VAL A 101 7.48 7.92 -6.91
C VAL A 101 8.89 8.51 -6.89
N ASP A 102 9.85 7.73 -7.36
CA ASP A 102 11.28 8.02 -7.34
C ASP A 102 11.90 7.89 -8.74
N ASP A 103 13.17 8.29 -8.85
CA ASP A 103 14.04 8.04 -10.02
C ASP A 103 13.41 8.47 -11.35
N VAL A 104 12.72 9.63 -11.35
CA VAL A 104 11.99 10.13 -12.53
C VAL A 104 12.97 10.72 -13.55
N ALA A 105 13.18 10.00 -14.65
CA ALA A 105 14.18 10.35 -15.64
C ALA A 105 13.68 10.18 -17.08
N LEU A 106 14.35 10.87 -18.02
CA LEU A 106 14.14 10.63 -19.45
C LEU A 106 14.88 9.37 -19.90
N GLY A 107 14.13 8.39 -20.40
CA GLY A 107 14.68 7.22 -21.10
C GLY A 107 14.96 7.52 -22.57
N ALA A 108 14.16 6.92 -23.46
CA ALA A 108 14.13 7.30 -24.87
C ALA A 108 13.44 8.66 -25.11
N PRO A 109 13.59 9.29 -26.30
CA PRO A 109 12.83 10.50 -26.62
C PRO A 109 11.31 10.28 -26.50
N GLY A 110 10.65 11.11 -25.69
CA GLY A 110 9.23 10.96 -25.36
C GLY A 110 8.93 9.86 -24.32
N GLN A 111 9.93 9.30 -23.66
CA GLN A 111 9.74 8.25 -22.66
C GLN A 111 10.22 8.74 -21.30
N VAL A 112 9.32 8.73 -20.32
CA VAL A 112 9.64 8.99 -18.91
C VAL A 112 9.64 7.66 -18.19
N GLU A 113 10.75 7.38 -17.50
CA GLU A 113 10.94 6.22 -16.64
C GLU A 113 10.87 6.70 -15.18
N PHE A 114 10.30 5.90 -14.30
CA PHE A 114 10.26 6.17 -12.86
C PHE A 114 10.14 4.87 -12.07
N THR A 115 10.49 4.90 -10.79
CA THR A 115 10.28 3.78 -9.88
C THR A 115 9.08 4.10 -8.99
N LEU A 116 8.10 3.18 -8.97
CA LEU A 116 7.01 3.19 -8.00
C LEU A 116 7.36 2.26 -6.85
N THR A 117 7.38 2.81 -5.64
CA THR A 117 7.54 2.08 -4.39
C THR A 117 6.21 2.01 -3.67
N VAL A 118 5.86 0.81 -3.16
CA VAL A 118 4.70 0.58 -2.30
C VAL A 118 5.21 -0.06 -1.01
N GLU A 119 5.03 0.63 0.11
CA GLU A 119 5.36 0.12 1.44
C GLU A 119 4.10 -0.35 2.13
N VAL A 120 4.06 -1.64 2.45
CA VAL A 120 2.90 -2.30 3.05
C VAL A 120 3.24 -2.66 4.50
N PRO A 121 2.54 -2.11 5.50
CA PRO A 121 2.75 -2.48 6.90
C PRO A 121 2.19 -3.89 7.16
N ASP A 122 2.36 -4.39 8.40
CA ASP A 122 1.76 -5.67 8.78
C ASP A 122 0.25 -5.54 8.98
N LEU A 123 -0.49 -5.71 7.88
CA LEU A 123 -1.96 -5.65 7.86
C LEU A 123 -2.63 -6.96 8.34
N GLY A 124 -1.85 -8.02 8.62
CA GLY A 124 -2.38 -9.36 8.85
C GLY A 124 -3.03 -10.02 7.62
N ARG A 125 -2.83 -9.44 6.43
CA ARG A 125 -3.27 -9.94 5.11
C ARG A 125 -2.35 -9.44 4.01
N VAL A 126 -2.50 -9.99 2.81
CA VAL A 126 -1.91 -9.40 1.60
C VAL A 126 -2.68 -8.14 1.18
N PHE A 127 -1.95 -7.17 0.68
CA PHE A 127 -2.45 -5.95 0.08
C PHE A 127 -2.74 -6.15 -1.40
N GLY A 128 -3.98 -5.88 -1.83
CA GLY A 128 -4.40 -6.09 -3.21
C GLY A 128 -4.08 -4.89 -4.10
N THR A 129 -3.37 -5.12 -5.21
CA THR A 129 -3.05 -4.06 -6.20
C THR A 129 -3.82 -4.23 -7.51
N ALA A 130 -4.97 -4.93 -7.49
CA ALA A 130 -5.73 -5.23 -8.71
C ALA A 130 -6.26 -3.97 -9.42
N PHE A 131 -6.36 -2.85 -8.70
CA PHE A 131 -6.79 -1.55 -9.21
C PHE A 131 -5.66 -0.52 -9.21
N LEU A 132 -4.41 -0.96 -8.99
CA LEU A 132 -3.25 -0.07 -8.99
C LEU A 132 -2.95 0.37 -10.42
N GLU A 133 -3.03 1.67 -10.66
CA GLU A 133 -2.69 2.31 -11.91
C GLU A 133 -1.82 3.53 -11.64
N ALA A 134 -0.77 3.72 -12.45
CA ALA A 134 -0.02 4.96 -12.49
C ALA A 134 -0.23 5.65 -13.85
N ARG A 135 -0.26 6.98 -13.87
CA ARG A 135 -0.43 7.79 -15.09
C ARG A 135 0.54 8.96 -15.07
N CYS A 136 1.18 9.23 -16.20
CA CYS A 136 1.97 10.45 -16.38
C CYS A 136 1.16 11.50 -17.12
N SER A 137 1.21 12.75 -16.64
CA SER A 137 0.56 13.90 -17.27
C SER A 137 1.55 15.04 -17.54
N HIS A 138 1.49 15.58 -18.74
CA HIS A 138 2.24 16.77 -19.17
C HIS A 138 1.37 17.63 -20.10
N GLY A 139 1.11 18.88 -19.71
CA GLY A 139 0.17 19.75 -20.42
C GLY A 139 -1.24 19.15 -20.46
N GLU A 140 -1.80 18.99 -21.65
CA GLU A 140 -3.12 18.35 -21.87
C GLU A 140 -3.02 16.83 -22.13
N HIS A 141 -1.80 16.27 -22.09
CA HIS A 141 -1.56 14.86 -22.36
C HIS A 141 -1.48 14.07 -21.06
N THR A 142 -2.28 13.02 -20.96
CA THR A 142 -2.21 12.02 -19.87
C THR A 142 -2.12 10.64 -20.50
N VAL A 143 -1.17 9.83 -20.05
CA VAL A 143 -0.93 8.46 -20.52
C VAL A 143 -0.77 7.53 -19.32
N SER A 144 -1.28 6.29 -19.43
CA SER A 144 -1.05 5.27 -18.40
C SER A 144 0.39 4.79 -18.47
N ALA A 145 1.00 4.61 -17.30
CA ALA A 145 2.30 4.00 -17.16
C ALA A 145 2.19 2.49 -17.36
N THR A 146 3.23 1.88 -17.92
CA THR A 146 3.33 0.43 -18.10
C THR A 146 4.44 -0.13 -17.23
N ALA A 147 4.17 -1.25 -16.58
CA ALA A 147 5.14 -2.07 -15.86
C ALA A 147 5.49 -3.32 -16.69
N GLY A 148 6.68 -3.88 -16.51
CA GLY A 148 7.03 -5.18 -17.11
C GLY A 148 6.14 -6.32 -16.57
N GLU A 149 5.94 -6.36 -15.25
CA GLU A 149 5.02 -7.26 -14.56
C GLU A 149 4.18 -6.46 -13.54
N PRO A 150 2.89 -6.79 -13.34
CA PRO A 150 2.07 -6.15 -12.31
C PRO A 150 2.57 -6.53 -10.90
N PHE A 151 2.28 -5.68 -9.91
CA PHE A 151 2.59 -5.95 -8.48
C PHE A 151 1.88 -7.20 -7.94
N GLY A 152 0.59 -7.37 -8.23
CA GLY A 152 -0.19 -8.53 -7.80
C GLY A 152 -0.76 -8.38 -6.38
N GLU A 153 -0.49 -9.34 -5.52
CA GLU A 153 -0.81 -9.27 -4.09
C GLU A 153 0.50 -9.09 -3.32
N LEU A 154 0.56 -8.08 -2.45
CA LEU A 154 1.78 -7.71 -1.74
C LEU A 154 1.69 -8.13 -0.27
N GLU A 155 2.71 -8.82 0.22
CA GLU A 155 2.89 -9.04 1.66
C GLU A 155 3.46 -7.79 2.33
N ALA A 156 3.57 -7.78 3.66
CA ALA A 156 4.21 -6.70 4.39
C ALA A 156 5.67 -6.50 3.92
N GLY A 157 6.10 -5.24 3.78
CA GLY A 157 7.42 -4.83 3.32
C GLY A 157 7.38 -3.80 2.19
N THR A 158 8.56 -3.51 1.64
CA THR A 158 8.76 -2.55 0.56
C THR A 158 8.81 -3.24 -0.79
N HIS A 159 7.99 -2.80 -1.73
CA HIS A 159 7.88 -3.38 -3.08
C HIS A 159 8.11 -2.31 -4.13
N THR A 160 9.05 -2.52 -5.04
CA THR A 160 9.43 -1.55 -6.07
C THR A 160 9.16 -2.08 -7.47
N ARG A 161 8.72 -1.21 -8.38
CA ARG A 161 8.62 -1.51 -9.82
C ARG A 161 9.03 -0.32 -10.67
N ASP A 162 9.80 -0.63 -11.70
CA ASP A 162 10.11 0.31 -12.77
C ASP A 162 8.90 0.44 -13.69
N MET A 163 8.56 1.69 -13.96
CA MET A 163 7.38 2.12 -14.70
C MET A 163 7.82 3.02 -15.84
N VAL A 164 7.08 2.95 -16.95
CA VAL A 164 7.40 3.70 -18.16
C VAL A 164 6.14 4.36 -18.72
N CYS A 165 6.26 5.64 -19.08
CA CYS A 165 5.22 6.42 -19.76
C CYS A 165 5.72 6.92 -21.11
N ASP A 166 4.95 6.66 -22.17
CA ASP A 166 5.22 7.20 -23.50
C ASP A 166 4.45 8.53 -23.71
N LEU A 167 5.13 9.64 -23.49
CA LEU A 167 4.64 11.01 -23.72
C LEU A 167 4.99 11.50 -25.13
N PRO A 168 4.19 12.41 -25.72
CA PRO A 168 4.44 12.90 -27.09
C PRO A 168 5.69 13.78 -27.22
N GLU A 169 6.22 14.29 -26.10
CA GLU A 169 7.38 15.17 -26.01
C GLU A 169 8.26 14.72 -24.83
N SER A 170 9.49 15.23 -24.75
CA SER A 170 10.38 15.06 -23.60
C SER A 170 10.17 16.23 -22.64
N PRO A 171 9.34 16.09 -21.58
CA PRO A 171 9.05 17.19 -20.68
C PRO A 171 10.21 17.44 -19.71
N ASP A 172 10.36 18.69 -19.27
CA ASP A 172 11.29 19.05 -18.17
C ASP A 172 10.68 18.72 -16.78
N SER A 173 9.37 18.48 -16.72
CA SER A 173 8.63 18.15 -15.49
C SER A 173 7.38 17.34 -15.81
N VAL A 174 6.98 16.44 -14.92
CA VAL A 174 5.80 15.59 -15.10
C VAL A 174 4.98 15.51 -13.82
N LEU A 175 3.68 15.24 -13.97
CA LEU A 175 2.80 14.81 -12.87
C LEU A 175 2.57 13.30 -13.00
N VAL A 176 2.94 12.53 -12.00
CA VAL A 176 2.64 11.11 -11.88
C VAL A 176 1.47 10.93 -10.91
N SER A 177 0.32 10.47 -11.39
CA SER A 177 -0.81 10.10 -10.54
C SER A 177 -0.78 8.60 -10.27
N VAL A 178 -0.81 8.19 -9.02
CA VAL A 178 -0.91 6.79 -8.59
C VAL A 178 -2.27 6.60 -7.93
N ALA A 179 -3.05 5.62 -8.38
CA ALA A 179 -4.34 5.32 -7.80
C ALA A 179 -4.49 3.82 -7.56
N ASN A 180 -5.10 3.43 -6.43
CA ASN A 180 -5.49 2.05 -6.14
C ASN A 180 -6.88 2.01 -5.51
N GLY A 181 -7.90 1.69 -6.30
CA GLY A 181 -9.27 1.67 -5.83
C GLY A 181 -9.79 3.08 -5.52
N LEU A 182 -9.90 3.42 -4.23
CA LEU A 182 -10.33 4.75 -3.78
C LEU A 182 -9.17 5.68 -3.42
N ASP A 183 -7.96 5.12 -3.30
CA ASP A 183 -6.77 5.90 -2.98
C ASP A 183 -6.24 6.54 -4.25
N GLU A 184 -5.86 7.81 -4.16
CA GLU A 184 -5.27 8.58 -5.25
C GLU A 184 -4.26 9.57 -4.69
N ALA A 185 -3.03 9.50 -5.20
CA ALA A 185 -1.94 10.40 -4.90
C ALA A 185 -1.38 11.00 -6.20
N HIS A 186 -0.87 12.23 -6.10
CA HIS A 186 -0.28 12.96 -7.21
C HIS A 186 1.12 13.41 -6.85
N PHE A 187 2.11 13.02 -7.63
CA PHE A 187 3.52 13.36 -7.45
C PHE A 187 3.98 14.26 -8.59
N ARG A 188 4.54 15.42 -8.30
CA ARG A 188 5.07 16.35 -9.30
C ARG A 188 6.55 16.61 -9.05
N GLY A 189 7.30 16.71 -10.13
CA GLY A 189 8.69 17.14 -10.04
C GLY A 189 9.35 17.25 -11.40
N PRO A 190 10.65 17.61 -11.41
CA PRO A 190 11.46 17.64 -12.61
C PRO A 190 11.69 16.23 -13.16
N VAL A 191 11.96 16.13 -14.46
CA VAL A 191 12.49 14.91 -15.09
C VAL A 191 13.98 15.08 -15.32
N GLU A 192 14.78 14.15 -14.79
CA GLU A 192 16.26 14.20 -14.84
C GLU A 192 16.87 13.61 -16.13
#